data_AF-A0A7W9QR96-F1
#
_entry.id   AF-A0A7W9QR96-F1
#
_cell.length_a   1.000
_cell.length_b   1.000
_cell.length_c   1.000
_cell.angle_alpha   90.00
_cell.angle_beta   90.00
_cell.angle_gamma   90.00
#
_symmetry.space_group_name_H-M   'P 1'
#
loop_
_entity.id
_entity.type
_entity.pdbx_description
1 polymer ?
#
loop_
_entity_poly.entity_id
_entity_poly.type
_entity_poly.pdbx_seq_one_letter_code
_entity_poly.pdbx_strand_id
1 'polypeptide(L)'
;MHQHQGTQGPRRLRAWLIAAMVAGVCGNAAAQQTDPRDAQLQQQQRLLQQQAEQIQQMQQQLQQMPPPGTGAEGGTPGDGLSATYHDCRKQAQGLDESRRCIQREQRVQQERLDRAYDKLRYRLSGMDRSRLMDAQYTWQQSNEQAAHLDRALGARGQEAALQSAEATLRRISSRADELEGYTRGGR
;
A
#
# COMPACT_ATOMS: atom_id res chain seq x y z
N MET A 1 24.49 69.12 9.55
CA MET A 1 24.56 68.37 8.28
C MET A 1 23.25 67.59 8.12
N HIS A 2 22.25 68.19 7.45
CA HIS A 2 21.56 67.72 6.22
C HIS A 2 20.75 66.40 6.42
N GLN A 3 19.41 66.46 6.56
CA GLN A 3 18.35 66.44 5.49
C GLN A 3 18.18 65.02 4.87
N HIS A 4 17.01 64.44 4.50
CA HIS A 4 15.57 64.73 4.37
C HIS A 4 14.82 63.36 4.41
N GLN A 5 13.63 63.21 5.01
CA GLN A 5 12.28 63.10 4.35
C GLN A 5 12.21 62.21 3.10
N GLY A 6 11.22 61.36 2.83
CA GLY A 6 9.92 61.06 3.45
C GLY A 6 9.03 60.21 2.49
N THR A 7 7.95 59.64 3.04
CA THR A 7 6.59 59.39 2.44
C THR A 7 6.43 58.53 1.16
N GLN A 8 5.34 57.84 0.83
CA GLN A 8 4.06 57.33 1.39
C GLN A 8 3.50 56.34 0.32
N GLY A 9 2.50 55.49 0.65
CA GLY A 9 1.91 54.42 -0.20
C GLY A 9 1.01 54.93 -1.36
N PRO A 10 -0.16 54.33 -1.71
CA PRO A 10 -0.68 52.96 -1.55
C PRO A 10 -1.54 52.42 -2.76
N ARG A 11 -2.06 51.18 -2.65
CA ARG A 11 -3.37 50.62 -3.14
C ARG A 11 -3.67 50.30 -4.64
N ARG A 12 -3.96 48.99 -4.84
CA ARG A 12 -5.16 48.31 -5.43
C ARG A 12 -5.53 48.44 -6.93
N LEU A 13 -6.22 47.36 -7.38
CA LEU A 13 -7.23 47.19 -8.46
C LEU A 13 -6.71 46.42 -9.69
N ARG A 14 -7.17 45.18 -9.94
CA ARG A 14 -8.48 44.71 -10.48
C ARG A 14 -8.63 44.90 -12.01
N ALA A 15 -9.05 43.79 -12.62
CA ALA A 15 -9.96 43.69 -13.77
C ALA A 15 -9.34 43.78 -15.17
N TRP A 16 -9.32 42.65 -15.89
CA TRP A 16 -10.28 42.24 -16.95
C TRP A 16 -10.11 43.06 -18.23
N LEU A 17 -9.97 42.40 -19.39
CA LEU A 17 -10.91 42.56 -20.50
C LEU A 17 -10.60 41.64 -21.68
N ILE A 18 -11.69 41.10 -22.20
CA ILE A 18 -11.90 40.24 -23.35
C ILE A 18 -11.76 41.06 -24.65
N ALA A 19 -11.24 40.46 -25.71
CA ALA A 19 -11.66 40.80 -27.07
C ALA A 19 -11.61 39.57 -27.98
N ALA A 20 -12.79 39.18 -28.48
CA ALA A 20 -13.01 38.20 -29.52
C ALA A 20 -13.31 38.92 -30.84
N MET A 21 -12.93 38.31 -31.97
CA MET A 21 -13.51 38.36 -33.34
C MET A 21 -12.39 37.96 -34.32
N VAL A 22 -12.36 36.77 -34.93
CA VAL A 22 -13.26 36.10 -35.90
C VAL A 22 -13.25 36.72 -37.31
N ALA A 23 -12.73 35.88 -38.22
CA ALA A 23 -13.02 35.71 -39.65
C ALA A 23 -12.46 36.70 -40.68
N GLY A 24 -11.88 36.11 -41.73
CA GLY A 24 -11.51 36.80 -42.96
C GLY A 24 -10.67 35.91 -43.89
N VAL A 25 -11.33 34.97 -44.55
CA VAL A 25 -10.81 34.07 -45.60
C VAL A 25 -10.10 34.85 -46.71
N CYS A 26 -8.95 34.35 -47.18
CA CYS A 26 -8.56 34.32 -48.59
C CYS A 26 -7.46 33.25 -48.78
N GLY A 27 -7.69 32.34 -49.71
CA GLY A 27 -6.82 31.21 -49.97
C GLY A 27 -5.46 31.60 -50.53
N ASN A 28 -4.51 30.68 -50.38
CA ASN A 28 -3.58 30.29 -51.43
C ASN A 28 -3.02 28.93 -51.06
N ALA A 29 -3.11 27.99 -52.00
CA ALA A 29 -2.36 26.74 -51.97
C ALA A 29 -0.88 27.09 -52.14
N ALA A 30 -0.24 27.58 -51.08
CA ALA A 30 1.19 27.57 -50.97
C ALA A 30 1.58 26.12 -50.70
N ALA A 31 2.23 25.48 -51.67
CA ALA A 31 3.07 24.33 -51.38
C ALA A 31 4.11 24.82 -50.37
N GLN A 32 3.79 24.64 -49.08
CA GLN A 32 4.67 24.99 -47.98
C GLN A 32 5.88 24.08 -48.10
N GLN A 33 6.98 24.67 -48.56
CA GLN A 33 8.30 24.10 -48.45
C GLN A 33 8.60 24.06 -46.95
N THR A 34 8.15 22.99 -46.29
CA THR A 34 8.29 22.81 -44.85
C THR A 34 9.77 22.81 -44.55
N ASP A 35 10.24 23.80 -43.80
CA ASP A 35 11.64 23.88 -43.39
C ASP A 35 11.98 22.55 -42.68
N PRO A 36 13.10 21.87 -43.02
CA PRO A 36 13.48 20.64 -42.33
C PRO A 36 13.55 20.81 -40.80
N ARG A 37 13.76 22.03 -40.28
CA ARG A 37 13.67 22.34 -38.86
C ARG A 37 12.24 22.27 -38.31
N ASP A 38 11.26 22.71 -39.07
CA ASP A 38 9.84 22.61 -38.68
C ASP A 38 9.39 21.15 -38.68
N ALA A 39 9.83 20.36 -39.67
CA ALA A 39 9.58 18.92 -39.69
C ALA A 39 10.19 18.20 -38.48
N GLN A 40 11.41 18.60 -38.07
CA GLN A 40 12.09 18.05 -36.91
C GLN A 40 11.41 18.44 -35.59
N LEU A 41 10.98 19.71 -35.44
CA LEU A 41 10.23 20.16 -34.27
C LEU A 41 8.87 19.45 -34.17
N GLN A 42 8.19 19.27 -35.29
CA GLN A 42 6.91 18.55 -35.34
C GLN A 42 7.08 17.06 -35.01
N GLN A 43 8.19 16.44 -35.40
CA GLN A 43 8.52 15.07 -34.99
C GLN A 43 8.81 14.99 -33.48
N GLN A 44 9.54 15.95 -32.93
CA GLN A 44 9.83 15.99 -31.49
C GLN A 44 8.56 16.22 -30.65
N GLN A 45 7.63 17.07 -31.11
CA GLN A 45 6.34 17.25 -30.47
C GLN A 45 5.49 15.97 -30.49
N ARG A 46 5.49 15.22 -31.59
CA ARG A 46 4.77 13.93 -31.67
C ARG A 46 5.31 12.90 -30.68
N LEU A 47 6.63 12.83 -30.51
CA LEU A 47 7.26 11.96 -29.52
C LEU A 47 6.87 12.34 -28.09
N LEU A 48 6.87 13.63 -27.77
CA LEU A 48 6.45 14.11 -26.45
C LEU A 48 4.97 13.83 -26.18
N GLN A 49 4.10 14.00 -27.18
CA GLN A 49 2.68 13.65 -27.07
C GLN A 49 2.50 12.15 -26.81
N GLN A 50 3.19 11.28 -27.55
CA GLN A 50 3.11 9.83 -27.33
C GLN A 50 3.58 9.44 -25.92
N GLN A 51 4.66 10.04 -25.42
CA GLN A 51 5.13 9.79 -24.07
C GLN A 51 4.11 10.24 -23.01
N ALA A 52 3.51 11.42 -23.20
CA ALA A 52 2.50 11.93 -22.28
C ALA A 52 1.24 11.04 -22.24
N GLU A 53 0.77 10.56 -23.40
CA GLU A 53 -0.35 9.62 -23.50
C GLU A 53 -0.03 8.31 -22.75
N GLN A 54 1.18 7.79 -22.90
CA GLN A 54 1.59 6.56 -22.22
C GLN A 54 1.63 6.73 -20.69
N ILE A 55 2.12 7.87 -20.20
CA ILE A 55 2.10 8.20 -18.76
C ILE A 55 0.66 8.31 -18.26
N GLN A 56 -0.23 8.93 -19.04
CA GLN A 56 -1.62 9.11 -18.65
C GLN A 56 -2.39 7.78 -18.61
N GLN A 57 -2.15 6.88 -19.56
CA GLN A 57 -2.70 5.52 -19.53
C GLN A 57 -2.21 4.75 -18.31
N MET A 58 -0.91 4.80 -18.01
CA MET A 58 -0.36 4.17 -16.81
C MET A 58 -1.01 4.73 -15.53
N GLN A 59 -1.20 6.05 -15.42
CA GLN A 59 -1.89 6.65 -14.28
C GLN A 59 -3.35 6.20 -14.17
N GLN A 60 -4.07 6.09 -15.29
CA GLN A 60 -5.43 5.55 -15.29
C GLN A 60 -5.45 4.09 -14.82
N GLN A 61 -4.47 3.29 -15.24
CA GLN A 61 -4.33 1.90 -14.80
C GLN A 61 -4.05 1.81 -13.29
N LEU A 62 -3.25 2.73 -12.74
CA LEU A 62 -3.01 2.84 -11.30
C LEU A 62 -4.27 3.28 -10.52
N GLN A 63 -5.14 4.11 -11.11
CA GLN A 63 -6.42 4.51 -10.51
C GLN A 63 -7.50 3.43 -10.62
N GLN A 64 -7.42 2.58 -11.65
CA GLN A 64 -8.33 1.44 -11.88
C GLN A 64 -7.91 0.18 -11.13
N MET A 65 -6.67 0.12 -10.61
CA MET A 65 -6.36 -0.85 -9.57
C MET A 65 -7.25 -0.51 -8.37
N PRO A 66 -8.20 -1.38 -7.99
CA PRO A 66 -8.93 -1.17 -6.76
C PRO A 66 -7.91 -1.05 -5.63
N PRO A 67 -8.12 -0.19 -4.62
CA PRO A 67 -7.38 -0.34 -3.37
C PRO A 67 -7.55 -1.81 -2.95
N PRO A 68 -6.52 -2.47 -2.38
CA PRO A 68 -6.69 -3.82 -1.89
C PRO A 68 -7.84 -3.82 -0.88
N GLY A 69 -8.99 -4.38 -1.30
CA GLY A 69 -10.21 -4.52 -0.52
C GLY A 69 -10.98 -3.23 -0.21
N THR A 70 -11.86 -2.79 -1.11
CA THR A 70 -13.06 -2.04 -0.71
C THR A 70 -14.30 -2.68 -1.33
N GLY A 71 -14.71 -3.80 -0.73
CA GLY A 71 -16.10 -4.23 -0.69
C GLY A 71 -16.74 -3.66 0.57
N ALA A 72 -17.90 -3.05 0.41
CA ALA A 72 -18.61 -2.28 1.43
C ALA A 72 -19.20 -3.15 2.57
N GLU A 73 -19.51 -2.45 3.66
CA GLU A 73 -20.24 -2.88 4.88
C GLU A 73 -19.40 -3.44 6.04
N GLY A 74 -19.21 -2.57 7.05
CA GLY A 74 -19.12 -2.91 8.48
C GLY A 74 -18.40 -4.21 8.88
N GLY A 75 -17.07 -4.18 8.85
CA GLY A 75 -16.22 -5.21 9.43
C GLY A 75 -15.13 -5.62 8.45
N THR A 76 -13.93 -5.05 8.59
CA THR A 76 -12.78 -5.34 7.73
C THR A 76 -12.53 -6.86 7.64
N PRO A 77 -12.64 -7.52 6.47
CA PRO A 77 -12.14 -8.87 6.29
C PRO A 77 -10.81 -8.83 5.51
N GLY A 78 -9.74 -9.44 6.04
CA GLY A 78 -8.69 -9.98 5.17
C GLY A 78 -7.24 -10.06 5.66
N ASP A 79 -6.88 -9.69 6.90
CA ASP A 79 -5.50 -9.85 7.40
C ASP A 79 -5.31 -11.05 8.35
N GLY A 80 -6.36 -11.85 8.53
CA GLY A 80 -6.36 -13.02 9.40
C GLY A 80 -6.45 -12.71 10.90
N LEU A 81 -6.52 -11.43 11.29
CA LEU A 81 -6.60 -10.97 12.68
C LEU A 81 -8.05 -10.77 13.13
N SER A 82 -8.28 -10.84 14.44
CA SER A 82 -9.61 -10.70 15.02
C SER A 82 -10.13 -9.26 14.97
N ALA A 83 -11.45 -9.09 14.85
CA ALA A 83 -12.10 -7.78 14.98
C ALA A 83 -11.75 -7.12 16.34
N THR A 84 -11.71 -7.91 17.41
CA THR A 84 -11.32 -7.46 18.75
C THR A 84 -9.91 -6.86 18.79
N TYR A 85 -8.96 -7.43 18.04
CA TYR A 85 -7.62 -6.86 17.91
C TYR A 85 -7.67 -5.49 17.22
N HIS A 86 -8.39 -5.40 16.10
CA HIS A 86 -8.53 -4.15 15.36
C HIS A 86 -9.14 -3.04 16.22
N ASP A 87 -10.19 -3.37 16.97
CA ASP A 87 -10.82 -2.41 17.88
C ASP A 87 -9.90 -2.01 19.04
N CYS A 88 -9.15 -2.97 19.59
CA CYS A 88 -8.12 -2.70 20.59
C CYS A 88 -7.05 -1.75 20.06
N ARG A 89 -6.55 -1.97 18.84
CA ARG A 89 -5.52 -1.13 18.23
C ARG A 89 -6.01 0.30 17.98
N LYS A 90 -7.27 0.48 17.56
CA LYS A 90 -7.88 1.82 17.38
C LYS A 90 -8.00 2.60 18.68
N GLN A 91 -8.24 1.92 19.80
CA GLN A 91 -8.42 2.53 21.11
C GLN A 91 -7.11 2.70 21.90
N ALA A 92 -6.03 2.04 21.47
CA ALA A 92 -4.76 2.06 22.18
C ALA A 92 -4.11 3.45 22.18
N GLN A 93 -3.82 3.97 23.38
CA GLN A 93 -3.15 5.26 23.57
C GLN A 93 -1.68 5.05 23.95
N GLY A 94 -0.85 4.79 22.95
CA GLY A 94 0.60 4.63 23.15
C GLY A 94 1.10 3.20 22.99
N LEU A 95 2.40 3.01 23.25
CA LEU A 95 3.12 1.78 22.93
C LEU A 95 2.74 0.60 23.85
N ASP A 96 2.43 0.86 25.12
CA ASP A 96 2.12 -0.19 26.09
C ASP A 96 0.74 -0.83 25.84
N GLU A 97 -0.26 0.00 25.58
CA GLU A 97 -1.61 -0.42 25.16
C GLU A 97 -1.52 -1.21 23.86
N SER A 98 -0.75 -0.69 22.88
CA SER A 98 -0.49 -1.35 21.60
C SER A 98 0.11 -2.74 21.79
N ARG A 99 1.13 -2.86 22.66
CA ARG A 99 1.78 -4.12 23.00
C ARG A 99 0.81 -5.11 23.64
N ARG A 100 -0.06 -4.65 24.54
CA ARG A 100 -1.09 -5.51 25.16
C ARG A 100 -2.12 -6.03 24.15
N CYS A 101 -2.50 -5.21 23.16
CA CYS A 101 -3.36 -5.67 22.06
C CYS A 101 -2.69 -6.80 21.26
N ILE A 102 -1.43 -6.61 20.87
CA ILE A 102 -0.67 -7.61 20.11
C ILE A 102 -0.51 -8.92 20.90
N GLN A 103 -0.15 -8.84 22.19
CA GLN A 103 0.01 -10.03 23.03
C GLN A 103 -1.28 -10.84 23.19
N ARG A 104 -2.43 -10.16 23.30
CA ARG A 104 -3.73 -10.85 23.33
C ARG A 104 -4.01 -11.55 22.01
N GLU A 105 -3.79 -10.85 20.91
CA GLU A 105 -4.06 -11.40 19.58
C GLU A 105 -3.11 -12.55 19.22
N GLN A 106 -1.84 -12.49 19.63
CA GLN A 106 -0.91 -13.60 19.42
C GLN A 106 -1.41 -14.91 20.05
N ARG A 107 -2.05 -14.85 21.23
CA ARG A 107 -2.66 -16.05 21.85
C ARG A 107 -3.82 -16.57 21.01
N VAL A 108 -4.71 -15.69 20.56
CA VAL A 108 -5.84 -16.05 19.69
C VAL A 108 -5.36 -16.72 18.40
N GLN A 109 -4.33 -16.16 17.76
CA GLN A 109 -3.76 -16.68 16.53
C GLN A 109 -3.00 -18.00 16.74
N GLN A 110 -2.31 -18.18 17.88
CA GLN A 110 -1.66 -19.44 18.20
C GLN A 110 -2.69 -20.57 18.39
N GLU A 111 -3.76 -20.32 19.15
CA GLU A 111 -4.82 -21.31 19.31
C GLU A 111 -5.52 -21.62 17.98
N ARG A 112 -5.69 -20.62 17.12
CA ARG A 112 -6.24 -20.79 15.77
C ARG A 112 -5.34 -21.68 14.92
N LEU A 113 -4.03 -21.44 14.94
CA LEU A 113 -3.04 -22.26 14.26
C LEU A 113 -3.07 -23.71 14.75
N ASP A 114 -3.07 -23.93 16.07
CA ASP A 114 -3.07 -25.26 16.67
C ASP A 114 -4.33 -26.05 16.27
N ARG A 115 -5.50 -25.40 16.31
CA ARG A 115 -6.77 -26.01 15.86
C ARG A 115 -6.74 -26.37 14.37
N ALA A 116 -6.19 -25.50 13.52
CA ALA A 116 -6.08 -25.76 12.08
C ALA A 116 -5.14 -26.94 11.79
N TYR A 117 -3.98 -26.97 12.47
CA TYR A 117 -3.02 -28.07 12.39
C TYR A 117 -3.64 -29.38 12.84
N ASP A 118 -4.30 -29.43 14.00
CA ASP A 118 -4.93 -30.65 14.50
C ASP A 118 -6.03 -31.15 13.56
N LYS A 119 -6.86 -30.25 13.04
CA LYS A 119 -7.90 -30.60 12.07
C LYS A 119 -7.32 -31.26 10.82
N LEU A 120 -6.21 -30.75 10.28
CA LEU A 120 -5.52 -31.37 9.16
C LEU A 120 -4.88 -32.71 9.56
N ARG A 121 -4.20 -32.75 10.71
CA ARG A 121 -3.52 -33.95 11.22
C ARG A 121 -4.47 -35.12 11.43
N TYR A 122 -5.70 -34.87 11.87
CA TYR A 122 -6.73 -35.90 12.01
C TYR A 122 -7.37 -36.32 10.68
N ARG A 123 -7.45 -35.42 9.69
CA ARG A 123 -8.01 -35.72 8.36
C ARG A 123 -7.03 -36.48 7.47
N LEU A 124 -5.75 -36.15 7.55
CA LEU A 124 -4.72 -36.75 6.71
C LEU A 124 -4.27 -38.11 7.28
N SER A 125 -3.82 -38.98 6.38
CA SER A 125 -3.31 -40.31 6.74
C SER A 125 -2.00 -40.61 6.01
N GLY A 126 -1.26 -41.60 6.51
CA GLY A 126 -0.04 -42.08 5.87
C GLY A 126 0.98 -40.97 5.61
N MET A 127 1.49 -40.93 4.39
CA MET A 127 2.57 -40.04 3.99
C MET A 127 2.18 -38.56 4.03
N ASP A 128 0.93 -38.20 3.71
CA ASP A 128 0.49 -36.79 3.73
C ASP A 128 0.44 -36.23 5.16
N ARG A 129 0.04 -37.06 6.13
CA ARG A 129 0.11 -36.69 7.55
C ARG A 129 1.55 -36.49 8.00
N SER A 130 2.48 -37.36 7.58
CA SER A 130 3.92 -37.19 7.88
C SER A 130 4.45 -35.88 7.31
N ARG A 131 4.14 -35.58 6.03
CA ARG A 131 4.56 -34.33 5.37
C ARG A 131 4.02 -33.09 6.07
N LEU A 132 2.77 -33.12 6.54
CA LEU A 132 2.20 -32.03 7.35
C LEU A 132 3.01 -31.83 8.64
N MET A 133 3.31 -32.92 9.37
CA MET A 133 4.08 -32.86 10.62
C MET A 133 5.48 -32.28 10.37
N ASP A 134 6.18 -32.76 9.34
CA ASP A 134 7.53 -32.30 8.98
C ASP A 134 7.54 -30.83 8.56
N ALA A 135 6.55 -30.41 7.75
CA ALA A 135 6.39 -29.01 7.34
C ALA A 135 6.07 -28.10 8.54
N GLN A 136 5.22 -28.54 9.46
CA GLN A 136 4.89 -27.78 10.66
C GLN A 136 6.10 -27.66 11.59
N TYR A 137 6.86 -28.73 11.78
CA TYR A 137 8.10 -28.71 12.55
C TYR A 137 9.12 -27.73 11.96
N THR A 138 9.34 -27.79 10.65
CA THR A 138 10.25 -26.88 9.94
C THR A 138 9.81 -25.42 10.06
N TRP A 139 8.51 -25.16 9.94
CA TRP A 139 7.95 -23.83 10.15
C TRP A 139 8.19 -23.33 11.59
N GLN A 140 8.00 -24.18 12.61
CA GLN A 140 8.27 -23.81 14.01
C GLN A 140 9.73 -23.42 14.23
N GLN A 141 10.67 -24.20 13.68
CA GLN A 141 12.10 -23.90 13.74
C GLN A 141 12.44 -22.56 13.08
N SER A 142 11.87 -22.30 11.89
CA SER A 142 12.05 -21.02 11.20
C SER A 142 11.45 -19.85 11.99
N ASN A 143 10.26 -20.03 12.57
CA ASN A 143 9.61 -18.99 13.37
C ASN A 143 10.38 -18.67 14.66
N GLU A 144 10.99 -19.67 15.29
CA GLU A 144 11.87 -19.47 16.45
C GLU A 144 13.12 -18.66 16.07
N GLN A 145 13.79 -19.01 14.97
CA GLN A 145 14.93 -18.23 14.45
C GLN A 145 14.54 -16.79 14.12
N ALA A 146 13.37 -16.59 13.51
CA ALA A 146 12.83 -15.25 13.28
C ALA A 146 12.57 -14.50 14.59
N ALA A 147 12.07 -15.17 15.64
CA ALA A 147 11.89 -14.57 16.96
C ALA A 147 13.22 -14.16 17.62
N HIS A 148 14.31 -14.92 17.40
CA HIS A 148 15.64 -14.52 17.86
C HIS A 148 16.12 -13.24 17.15
N LEU A 149 15.96 -13.17 15.83
CA LEU A 149 16.27 -11.96 15.06
C LEU A 149 15.43 -10.77 15.52
N ASP A 150 14.12 -10.97 15.66
CA ASP A 150 13.17 -9.96 16.12
C ASP A 150 13.56 -9.40 17.49
N ARG A 151 13.98 -10.24 18.44
CA ARG A 151 14.49 -9.78 19.75
C ARG A 151 15.75 -8.91 19.60
N ALA A 152 16.69 -9.32 18.75
CA ALA A 152 17.93 -8.56 18.53
C ALA A 152 17.65 -7.18 17.88
N LEU A 153 16.69 -7.11 16.96
CA LEU A 153 16.26 -5.86 16.34
C LEU A 153 15.43 -4.99 17.29
N GLY A 154 14.52 -5.61 18.05
CA GLY A 154 13.65 -4.94 19.01
C GLY A 154 14.37 -4.38 20.24
N ALA A 155 15.55 -4.91 20.60
CA ALA A 155 16.39 -4.37 21.67
C ALA A 155 16.87 -2.92 21.41
N ARG A 156 16.70 -2.41 20.19
CA ARG A 156 17.08 -1.05 19.78
C ARG A 156 16.10 0.04 20.21
N GLY A 157 14.96 -0.32 20.79
CA GLY A 157 13.99 0.64 21.30
C GLY A 157 12.57 0.09 21.39
N GLN A 158 11.69 0.82 22.09
CA GLN A 158 10.32 0.35 22.35
C GLN A 158 9.48 0.24 21.06
N GLU A 159 9.70 1.13 20.09
CA GLU A 159 9.04 1.07 18.78
C GLU A 159 9.50 -0.15 17.97
N ALA A 160 10.81 -0.42 17.94
CA ALA A 160 11.36 -1.60 17.28
C ALA A 160 10.81 -2.88 17.93
N ALA A 161 10.72 -2.93 19.26
CA ALA A 161 10.11 -4.05 19.97
C ALA A 161 8.63 -4.25 19.61
N LEU A 162 7.89 -3.16 19.40
CA LEU A 162 6.50 -3.22 18.95
C LEU A 162 6.40 -3.78 17.52
N GLN A 163 7.22 -3.28 16.59
CA GLN A 163 7.28 -3.77 15.21
C GLN A 163 7.63 -5.26 15.14
N SER A 164 8.62 -5.70 15.94
CA SER A 164 8.99 -7.11 16.06
C SER A 164 7.85 -7.98 16.59
N ALA A 165 7.06 -7.48 17.54
CA ALA A 165 5.87 -8.19 18.03
C ALA A 165 4.78 -8.28 16.96
N GLU A 166 4.57 -7.23 16.17
CA GLU A 166 3.63 -7.24 15.03
C GLU A 166 4.09 -8.21 13.93
N ALA A 167 5.38 -8.25 13.61
CA ALA A 167 5.94 -9.20 12.65
C ALA A 167 5.70 -10.66 13.10
N THR A 168 5.94 -10.95 14.37
CA THR A 168 5.65 -12.28 14.96
C THR A 168 4.16 -12.62 14.84
N LEU A 169 3.29 -11.68 15.19
CA LEU A 169 1.83 -11.86 15.09
C LEU A 169 1.41 -12.21 13.65
N ARG A 170 1.92 -11.47 12.66
CA ARG A 170 1.60 -11.72 11.24
C ARG A 170 2.06 -13.10 10.76
N ARG A 171 3.23 -13.57 11.19
CA ARG A 171 3.72 -14.92 10.83
C ARG A 171 2.81 -16.02 11.35
N ILE A 172 2.35 -15.91 12.60
CA ILE A 172 1.43 -16.90 13.20
C ILE A 172 0.08 -16.87 12.47
N SER A 173 -0.49 -15.69 12.24
CA SER A 173 -1.76 -15.52 11.52
C SER A 173 -1.69 -16.11 10.11
N SER A 174 -0.63 -15.79 9.35
CA SER A 174 -0.45 -16.28 7.98
C SER A 174 -0.34 -17.80 7.93
N ARG A 175 0.35 -18.43 8.90
CA ARG A 175 0.42 -19.90 8.97
C ARG A 175 -0.94 -20.52 9.29
N ALA A 176 -1.72 -19.89 10.18
CA ALA A 176 -3.08 -20.32 10.46
C ALA A 176 -3.96 -20.25 9.21
N ASP A 177 -3.89 -19.15 8.44
CA ASP A 177 -4.60 -18.98 7.17
C ASP A 177 -4.23 -20.08 6.16
N GLU A 178 -2.95 -20.38 6.01
CA GLU A 178 -2.42 -21.42 5.13
C GLU A 178 -3.02 -22.80 5.48
N LEU A 179 -2.91 -23.22 6.74
CA LEU A 179 -3.43 -24.52 7.18
C LEU A 179 -4.96 -24.58 7.06
N GLU A 180 -5.66 -23.51 7.42
CA GLU A 180 -7.11 -23.46 7.22
C GLU A 180 -7.51 -23.55 5.75
N GLY A 181 -6.72 -22.96 4.84
CA GLY A 181 -6.90 -23.06 3.39
C GLY A 181 -6.96 -24.51 2.92
N TYR A 182 -6.02 -25.35 3.38
CA TYR A 182 -6.02 -26.79 3.08
C TYR A 182 -7.24 -27.53 3.64
N THR A 183 -7.81 -27.06 4.76
CA THR A 183 -9.04 -27.67 5.29
C THR A 183 -10.27 -27.34 4.45
N ARG A 184 -10.29 -26.20 3.75
CA ARG A 184 -11.43 -25.76 2.92
C ARG A 184 -11.39 -26.32 1.49
N GLY A 185 -10.19 -26.46 0.92
CA GLY A 185 -9.98 -26.87 -0.48
C GLY A 185 -9.98 -28.38 -0.77
N GLY A 186 -9.94 -29.23 0.26
CA GLY A 186 -10.01 -30.69 0.10
C GLY A 186 -11.44 -31.25 0.10
N ARG A 187 -12.36 -30.64 -0.63
CA ARG A 187 -13.72 -31.16 -0.90
C ARG A 187 -13.85 -31.51 -2.37
#